data_AF-A0A5C1Q8Z6-F1
#
_entry.id   AF-A0A5C1Q8Z6-F1
#
_cell.length_a   1.000
_cell.length_b   1.000
_cell.length_c   1.000
_cell.angle_alpha   90.00
_cell.angle_beta   90.00
_cell.angle_gamma   90.00
#
_symmetry.space_group_name_H-M   'P 1'
#
loop_
_entity.id
_entity.type
_entity.pdbx_description
1 polymer ?
#
loop_
_entity_poly.entity_id
_entity_poly.type
_entity_poly.pdbx_seq_one_letter_code
_entity_poly.pdbx_strand_id
1 'polypeptide(L)'
;MGRRGELFSTRQFTEDGKKTYFFNVKENRYGDFYVNLAESVKKDHGFQRFSIMIFNEDLDLFKSEFNKISVIALNDGRETYEIAPGSGKRKYKFIVKDGYKGETELVLIESLTKDGNYNNQSIRVKKEDLSSFISGLDNAIKFIEARAKK
;
A
#
# COMPACT_ATOMS: atom_id res chain seq x y z
N MET A 1 21.87 -7.45 -3.27
CA MET A 1 22.46 -6.09 -3.23
C MET A 1 21.36 -5.11 -2.85
N GLY A 2 21.34 -4.65 -1.60
CA GLY A 2 20.42 -3.61 -1.14
C GLY A 2 20.76 -2.29 -1.83
N ARG A 3 19.76 -1.63 -2.41
CA ARG A 3 19.94 -0.29 -2.99
C ARG A 3 20.04 0.71 -1.84
N ARG A 4 20.98 1.66 -1.95
CA ARG A 4 21.19 2.76 -0.98
C ARG A 4 19.83 3.36 -0.56
N GLY A 5 19.54 3.33 0.75
CA GLY A 5 18.30 3.87 1.34
C GLY A 5 17.15 2.88 1.51
N GLU A 6 17.25 1.62 1.06
CA GLU A 6 16.28 0.57 1.40
C GLU A 6 16.73 -0.17 2.67
N LEU A 7 15.88 -0.17 3.70
CA LEU A 7 16.17 -0.71 5.03
C LEU A 7 15.56 -2.10 5.25
N PHE A 8 14.40 -2.34 4.65
CA PHE A 8 13.68 -3.60 4.73
C PHE A 8 12.90 -3.80 3.44
N SER A 9 12.79 -5.06 3.00
CA SER A 9 11.94 -5.44 1.88
C SER A 9 11.41 -6.84 2.11
N THR A 10 10.10 -7.01 1.95
CA THR A 10 9.46 -8.33 1.81
C THR A 10 8.51 -8.31 0.62
N ARG A 11 8.15 -9.50 0.14
CA ARG A 11 7.26 -9.67 -1.00
C ARG A 11 6.20 -10.73 -0.74
N GLN A 12 5.03 -10.55 -1.34
CA GLN A 12 3.94 -11.51 -1.32
C GLN A 12 3.50 -11.78 -2.76
N PHE A 13 3.43 -13.05 -3.13
CA PHE A 13 2.89 -13.47 -4.42
C PHE A 13 1.38 -13.63 -4.29
N THR A 14 0.63 -13.23 -5.33
CA THR A 14 -0.80 -13.53 -5.37
C THR A 14 -1.03 -15.02 -5.62
N GLU A 15 -2.17 -15.54 -5.15
CA GLU A 15 -2.52 -16.95 -5.32
C GLU A 15 -2.54 -17.36 -6.81
N ASP A 16 -3.02 -16.46 -7.68
CA ASP A 16 -3.06 -16.69 -9.13
C ASP A 16 -1.69 -16.52 -9.84
N GLY A 17 -0.64 -16.12 -9.10
CA GLY A 17 0.72 -15.90 -9.60
C GLY A 17 0.85 -14.75 -10.60
N LYS A 18 -0.19 -13.93 -10.81
CA LYS A 18 -0.18 -12.83 -11.80
C LYS A 18 0.39 -11.54 -11.25
N LYS A 19 0.44 -11.37 -9.93
CA LYS A 19 0.96 -10.18 -9.30
C LYS A 19 1.95 -10.53 -8.19
N THR A 20 2.78 -9.55 -7.85
CA THR A 20 3.64 -9.60 -6.67
C THR A 20 3.56 -8.25 -5.97
N TYR A 21 3.25 -8.27 -4.68
CA TYR A 21 3.31 -7.10 -3.82
C TYR A 21 4.68 -7.01 -3.16
N PHE A 22 5.23 -5.81 -3.05
CA PHE A 22 6.48 -5.52 -2.36
C PHE A 22 6.23 -4.48 -1.27
N PHE A 23 6.69 -4.79 -0.07
CA PHE A 23 6.55 -3.96 1.12
C PHE A 23 7.95 -3.51 1.52
N ASN A 24 8.33 -2.31 1.08
CA ASN A 24 9.69 -1.82 1.25
C ASN A 24 9.70 -0.68 2.28
N VAL A 25 10.59 -0.75 3.26
CA VAL A 25 10.89 0.40 4.12
C VAL A 25 12.10 1.10 3.57
N LYS A 26 11.98 2.41 3.40
CA LYS A 26 13.05 3.25 2.87
C LYS A 26 13.29 4.45 3.78
N GLU A 27 14.50 4.98 3.70
CA GLU A 27 14.96 6.19 4.39
C GLU A 27 15.22 7.28 3.36
N ASN A 28 14.69 8.48 3.60
CA ASN A 28 14.97 9.65 2.76
C ASN A 28 16.31 10.30 3.15
N ARG A 29 16.72 11.36 2.43
CA ARG A 29 17.98 12.08 2.72
C ARG A 29 18.00 12.84 4.05
N TYR A 30 16.85 13.01 4.69
CA TYR A 30 16.65 13.70 5.96
C TYR A 30 16.57 12.73 7.15
N GLY A 31 16.60 11.41 6.89
CA GLY A 31 16.49 10.37 7.90
C GLY A 31 15.06 9.90 8.17
N ASP A 32 14.04 10.45 7.49
CA ASP A 32 12.66 10.02 7.69
C ASP A 32 12.40 8.70 6.97
N PHE A 33 11.68 7.82 7.66
CA PHE A 33 11.25 6.54 7.10
C PHE A 33 9.91 6.66 6.36
N TYR A 34 9.75 5.82 5.36
CA TYR A 34 8.47 5.63 4.68
C TYR A 34 8.34 4.20 4.16
N VAL A 35 7.10 3.73 4.07
CA VAL A 35 6.75 2.47 3.42
C VAL A 35 6.45 2.76 1.94
N ASN A 36 7.08 2.02 1.05
CA ASN A 36 6.77 1.99 -0.37
C ASN A 36 6.10 0.66 -0.72
N LEU A 37 4.78 0.70 -0.92
CA LEU A 37 3.96 -0.43 -1.33
C LEU A 37 3.89 -0.50 -2.84
N ALA A 38 4.55 -1.49 -3.44
CA ALA A 38 4.56 -1.67 -4.88
C ALA A 38 3.78 -2.92 -5.31
N GLU A 39 3.01 -2.79 -6.38
CA GLU A 39 2.35 -3.88 -7.09
C GLU A 39 3.08 -4.09 -8.43
N SER A 40 3.51 -5.33 -8.70
CA SER A 40 4.08 -5.72 -9.98
C SER A 40 3.15 -6.71 -10.66
N VAL A 41 2.48 -6.27 -11.73
CA VAL A 41 1.52 -7.06 -12.50
C VAL A 41 2.21 -7.65 -13.72
N LYS A 42 2.13 -8.97 -13.89
CA LYS A 42 2.62 -9.66 -15.08
C LYS A 42 1.78 -9.26 -16.30
N LYS A 43 2.45 -8.90 -17.39
CA LYS A 43 1.86 -8.60 -18.71
C LYS A 43 2.47 -9.53 -19.76
N ASP A 44 1.90 -9.55 -20.96
CA ASP A 44 2.40 -10.37 -22.07
C ASP A 44 3.86 -10.08 -22.40
N HIS A 45 4.26 -8.80 -22.30
CA HIS A 45 5.62 -8.33 -22.52
C HIS A 45 6.21 -7.66 -21.27
N GLY A 46 6.35 -8.42 -20.18
CA GLY A 46 7.09 -8.00 -18.99
C GLY A 46 6.21 -7.70 -17.78
N PHE A 47 6.54 -6.65 -17.04
CA PHE A 47 5.87 -6.31 -15.78
C PHE A 47 5.49 -4.83 -15.75
N GLN A 48 4.24 -4.56 -15.41
CA GLN A 48 3.77 -3.22 -15.09
C GLN A 48 3.84 -3.00 -13.59
N ARG A 49 4.46 -1.89 -13.16
CA ARG A 49 4.64 -1.58 -11.74
C ARG A 49 3.81 -0.36 -11.35
N PHE A 50 3.12 -0.50 -10.23
CA PHE A 50 2.41 0.58 -9.53
C PHE A 50 2.99 0.70 -8.12
N SER A 51 2.94 1.88 -7.53
CA SER A 51 3.48 2.08 -6.20
C SER A 51 2.76 3.23 -5.51
N ILE A 52 2.51 3.06 -4.22
CA ILE A 52 2.07 4.13 -3.32
C ILE A 52 3.08 4.29 -2.17
N MET A 53 3.22 5.50 -1.64
CA MET A 53 4.15 5.80 -0.55
C MET A 53 3.37 6.21 0.69
N ILE A 54 3.79 5.73 1.87
CA ILE A 54 3.19 6.07 3.15
C ILE A 54 4.30 6.53 4.09
N PHE A 55 4.29 7.81 4.45
CA PHE A 55 5.31 8.41 5.31
C PHE A 55 5.08 8.02 6.76
N ASN A 56 6.16 7.99 7.55
CA ASN A 56 6.10 7.61 8.95
C ASN A 56 5.05 8.40 9.76
N GLU A 57 4.94 9.70 9.51
CA GLU A 57 3.95 10.59 10.14
C GLU A 57 2.49 10.19 9.85
N ASP A 58 2.24 9.50 8.73
CA ASP A 58 0.91 9.10 8.29
C ASP A 58 0.60 7.62 8.61
N LEU A 59 1.60 6.84 9.05
CA LEU A 59 1.48 5.37 9.16
C LEU A 59 0.40 4.92 10.13
N ASP A 60 0.29 5.56 11.30
CA ASP A 60 -0.67 5.15 12.32
C ASP A 60 -2.12 5.34 11.85
N LEU A 61 -2.41 6.51 11.27
CA LEU A 61 -3.72 6.78 10.69
C LEU A 61 -3.99 5.85 9.50
N PHE A 62 -3.03 5.70 8.59
CA PHE A 62 -3.17 4.81 7.44
C PHE A 62 -3.47 3.38 7.89
N LYS A 63 -2.71 2.84 8.86
CA LYS A 63 -2.87 1.48 9.39
C LYS A 63 -4.23 1.27 10.05
N SER A 64 -4.67 2.22 10.88
CA SER A 64 -6.00 2.18 11.51
C SER A 64 -7.11 2.04 10.47
N GLU A 65 -7.09 2.91 9.46
CA GLU A 65 -8.15 2.98 8.45
C GLU A 65 -8.06 1.82 7.44
N PHE A 66 -6.84 1.41 7.10
CA PHE A 66 -6.60 0.20 6.31
C PHE A 66 -7.12 -1.06 6.99
N ASN A 67 -6.97 -1.19 8.32
CA ASN A 67 -7.50 -2.34 9.05
C ASN A 67 -9.02 -2.38 9.04
N LYS A 68 -9.69 -1.24 9.27
CA LYS A 68 -11.16 -1.14 9.22
C LYS A 68 -11.70 -1.54 7.85
N ILE A 69 -11.12 -0.97 6.77
CA ILE A 69 -11.59 -1.25 5.42
C ILE A 69 -11.25 -2.69 4.96
N SER A 70 -10.17 -3.27 5.49
CA SER A 70 -9.83 -4.68 5.24
C SER A 70 -10.86 -5.62 5.84
N VAL A 71 -11.39 -5.33 7.04
CA VAL A 71 -12.49 -6.12 7.63
C VAL A 71 -13.74 -6.04 6.74
N ILE A 72 -14.06 -4.87 6.20
CA ILE A 72 -15.19 -4.71 5.26
C ILE A 72 -14.96 -5.55 4.00
N ALA A 73 -13.76 -5.53 3.42
CA ALA A 73 -13.40 -6.32 2.25
C ALA A 73 -13.46 -7.84 2.50
N LEU A 74 -12.98 -8.31 3.66
CA LEU A 74 -13.05 -9.72 4.03
C LEU A 74 -14.50 -10.21 4.18
N ASN A 75 -15.43 -9.34 4.55
CA ASN A 75 -16.86 -9.63 4.67
C ASN A 75 -17.66 -9.32 3.39
N ASP A 76 -17.00 -9.13 2.25
CA ASP A 76 -17.64 -8.80 0.97
C ASP A 76 -18.54 -7.54 1.03
N GLY A 77 -18.21 -6.59 1.93
CA GLY A 77 -18.87 -5.29 1.97
C GLY A 77 -18.46 -4.40 0.80
N ARG A 78 -19.11 -3.25 0.63
CA ARG A 78 -18.74 -2.23 -0.36
C ARG A 78 -18.72 -0.89 0.31
N GLU A 79 -17.56 -0.26 0.31
CA GLU A 79 -17.37 1.00 1.02
C GLU A 79 -16.23 1.80 0.38
N THR A 80 -16.28 3.11 0.55
CA THR A 80 -15.23 4.02 0.12
C THR A 80 -14.89 4.94 1.28
N TYR A 81 -13.61 5.03 1.57
CA TYR A 81 -13.09 5.88 2.64
C TYR A 81 -11.89 6.69 2.13
N GLU A 82 -11.72 7.91 2.61
CA GLU A 82 -10.61 8.78 2.22
C GLU A 82 -10.02 9.46 3.45
N ILE A 83 -8.69 9.48 3.54
CA ILE A 83 -7.93 10.26 4.52
C ILE A 83 -7.03 11.25 3.80
N ALA A 84 -6.84 12.40 4.43
CA ALA A 84 -5.92 13.44 3.99
C ALA A 84 -4.99 13.80 5.15
N PRO A 85 -3.94 12.99 5.41
CA PRO A 85 -3.08 13.21 6.55
C PRO A 85 -2.09 14.37 6.32
N GLY A 86 -1.43 14.79 7.41
CA GLY A 86 -0.40 15.83 7.40
C GLY A 86 -0.86 17.12 6.74
N SER A 87 -0.06 17.62 5.79
CA SER A 87 -0.30 18.89 5.11
C SER A 87 -1.45 18.85 4.08
N GLY A 88 -2.15 17.72 3.92
CA GLY A 88 -3.20 17.52 2.92
C GLY A 88 -2.73 17.43 1.46
N LYS A 89 -1.42 17.49 1.21
CA LYS A 89 -0.83 17.33 -0.14
C LYS A 89 -0.93 15.89 -0.64
N ARG A 90 -1.04 14.93 0.28
CA ARG A 90 -1.24 13.52 -0.01
C ARG A 90 -2.56 13.08 0.58
N LYS A 91 -3.32 12.33 -0.20
CA LYS A 91 -4.56 11.71 0.23
C LYS A 91 -4.52 10.23 -0.08
N TYR A 92 -5.09 9.42 0.80
CA TYR A 92 -5.27 7.99 0.58
C TYR A 92 -6.74 7.66 0.52
N LYS A 93 -7.17 7.03 -0.56
CA LYS A 93 -8.53 6.57 -0.76
C LYS A 93 -8.55 5.05 -0.82
N PHE A 94 -9.43 4.46 -0.02
CA PHE A 94 -9.67 3.03 0.07
C PHE A 94 -11.04 2.75 -0.55
N ILE A 95 -11.12 1.79 -1.46
CA ILE A 95 -12.37 1.42 -2.13
C ILE A 95 -12.52 -0.10 -2.09
N VAL A 96 -13.57 -0.59 -1.46
CA VAL A 96 -13.99 -1.99 -1.54
C VAL A 96 -15.09 -2.10 -2.58
N LYS A 97 -14.86 -2.90 -3.62
CA LYS A 97 -15.79 -3.05 -4.74
C LYS A 97 -15.66 -4.44 -5.37
N ASP A 98 -16.56 -4.72 -6.30
CA ASP A 98 -16.42 -5.87 -7.19
C ASP A 98 -15.29 -5.65 -8.20
N GLY A 99 -14.44 -6.67 -8.32
CA GLY A 99 -13.47 -6.86 -9.39
C GLY A 99 -14.16 -7.27 -10.70
N TYR A 100 -13.36 -7.45 -11.75
CA TYR A 100 -13.89 -7.75 -13.08
C TYR A 100 -14.65 -9.09 -13.15
N LYS A 101 -14.28 -10.07 -12.30
CA LYS A 101 -14.92 -11.38 -12.26
C LYS A 101 -15.94 -11.49 -11.10
N GLY A 102 -16.31 -10.36 -10.49
CA GLY A 102 -17.23 -10.32 -9.34
C GLY A 102 -16.58 -10.69 -8.01
N GLU A 103 -15.26 -10.88 -7.96
CA GLU A 103 -14.54 -11.08 -6.71
C GLU A 103 -14.41 -9.76 -5.94
N THR A 104 -14.52 -9.78 -4.61
CA THR A 104 -14.26 -8.57 -3.81
C THR A 104 -12.79 -8.13 -3.96
N GLU A 105 -12.58 -6.85 -4.27
CA GLU A 105 -11.26 -6.21 -4.43
C GLU A 105 -11.19 -4.93 -3.57
N LEU A 106 -10.10 -4.77 -2.84
CA LEU A 106 -9.71 -3.54 -2.16
C LEU A 106 -8.75 -2.75 -3.05
N VAL A 107 -9.12 -1.53 -3.42
CA VAL A 107 -8.27 -0.60 -4.17
C VAL A 107 -7.75 0.47 -3.22
N LEU A 108 -6.43 0.61 -3.17
CA LEU A 108 -5.73 1.65 -2.44
C LEU A 108 -5.22 2.69 -3.44
N ILE A 109 -5.66 3.93 -3.29
CA ILE A 109 -5.29 5.04 -4.17
C ILE A 109 -4.54 6.07 -3.35
N GLU A 110 -3.39 6.50 -3.85
CA GLU A 110 -2.65 7.65 -3.38
C GLU A 110 -2.82 8.80 -4.37
N SER A 111 -3.29 9.94 -3.90
CA SER A 111 -3.39 11.17 -4.67
C SER A 111 -2.39 12.18 -4.11
N LEU A 112 -1.44 12.62 -4.94
CA LEU A 112 -0.46 13.65 -4.61
C LEU A 112 -0.78 14.94 -5.36
N THR A 113 -1.04 16.02 -4.62
CA THR A 113 -1.13 17.37 -5.19
C THR A 113 0.27 17.94 -5.36
N LYS A 114 0.64 18.24 -6.61
CA LYS A 114 1.89 18.92 -6.95
C LYS A 114 1.61 20.01 -7.99
N ASP A 115 1.94 21.25 -7.65
CA ASP A 115 1.81 22.41 -8.55
C ASP A 115 0.40 22.56 -9.15
N GLY A 116 -0.65 22.31 -8.34
CA GLY A 116 -2.05 22.37 -8.77
C GLY A 116 -2.56 21.13 -9.53
N ASN A 117 -1.68 20.19 -9.89
CA ASN A 117 -2.03 18.93 -10.53
C ASN A 117 -2.13 17.78 -9.52
N TYR A 118 -3.00 16.82 -9.80
CA TYR A 118 -3.10 15.58 -9.04
C TYR A 118 -2.39 14.44 -9.77
N ASN A 119 -1.45 13.78 -9.09
CA ASN A 119 -0.89 12.51 -9.53
C ASN A 119 -1.50 11.38 -8.71
N ASN A 120 -2.25 10.50 -9.37
CA ASN A 120 -2.93 9.40 -8.73
C ASN A 120 -2.21 8.09 -9.05
N GLN A 121 -1.86 7.34 -8.01
CA GLN A 121 -1.33 5.99 -8.10
C GLN A 121 -2.26 5.04 -7.37
N SER A 122 -2.39 3.81 -7.85
CA SER A 122 -3.24 2.83 -7.18
C SER A 122 -2.62 1.45 -7.18
N ILE A 123 -2.85 0.70 -6.11
CA ILE A 123 -2.61 -0.73 -6.03
C ILE A 123 -3.92 -1.44 -5.71
N ARG A 124 -4.07 -2.67 -6.18
CA ARG A 124 -5.30 -3.42 -6.01
C ARG A 124 -5.05 -4.78 -5.40
N VAL A 125 -5.84 -5.13 -4.38
CA VAL A 125 -5.69 -6.34 -3.58
C VAL A 125 -7.00 -7.11 -3.63
N LYS A 126 -6.97 -8.31 -4.18
CA LYS A 126 -8.14 -9.19 -4.13
C LYS A 126 -8.36 -9.71 -2.71
N LYS A 127 -9.60 -10.06 -2.38
CA LYS A 127 -9.95 -10.67 -1.09
C LYS A 127 -9.11 -11.92 -0.78
N GLU A 128 -8.89 -12.79 -1.77
CA GLU A 128 -8.06 -14.00 -1.62
C GLU A 128 -6.62 -13.68 -1.15
N ASP A 129 -6.06 -12.58 -1.63
CA ASP A 129 -4.69 -12.15 -1.31
C ASP A 129 -4.61 -11.21 -0.09
N LEU A 130 -5.74 -10.81 0.49
CA LEU A 130 -5.79 -9.72 1.47
C LEU A 130 -5.07 -10.09 2.78
N SER A 131 -5.17 -11.34 3.22
CA SER A 131 -4.50 -11.82 4.44
C SER A 131 -2.97 -11.77 4.31
N SER A 132 -2.43 -12.28 3.20
CA SER A 132 -0.98 -12.24 2.94
C SER A 132 -0.49 -10.80 2.76
N PHE A 133 -1.31 -9.94 2.13
CA PHE A 133 -1.03 -8.52 1.99
C PHE A 133 -0.96 -7.79 3.34
N ILE A 134 -1.94 -7.98 4.24
CA ILE A 134 -1.95 -7.41 5.59
C ILE A 134 -0.68 -7.81 6.34
N SER A 135 -0.32 -9.10 6.31
CA SER A 135 0.90 -9.59 6.95
C SER A 135 2.17 -8.92 6.40
N GLY A 136 2.25 -8.73 5.08
CA GLY A 136 3.34 -7.99 4.44
C GLY A 136 3.46 -6.55 4.93
N LEU A 137 2.33 -5.84 5.01
CA LEU A 137 2.26 -4.46 5.50
C LEU A 137 2.64 -4.37 6.98
N ASP A 138 2.08 -5.24 7.83
CA ASP A 138 2.38 -5.27 9.26
C ASP A 138 3.86 -5.50 9.54
N ASN A 139 4.52 -6.38 8.77
CA ASN A 139 5.96 -6.60 8.92
C ASN A 139 6.78 -5.35 8.58
N ALA A 140 6.39 -4.62 7.53
CA ALA A 140 7.06 -3.36 7.17
C ALA A 140 6.84 -2.27 8.23
N ILE A 141 5.62 -2.15 8.77
CA ILE A 141 5.30 -1.17 9.83
C ILE A 141 6.06 -1.52 11.12
N LYS A 142 6.03 -2.78 11.56
CA LYS A 142 6.77 -3.25 12.74
C LYS A 142 8.26 -2.96 12.64
N PHE A 143 8.85 -3.07 11.45
CA PHE A 143 10.25 -2.71 11.22
C PHE A 143 10.52 -1.22 11.53
N ILE A 144 9.64 -0.32 11.11
CA ILE A 144 9.75 1.12 11.40
C ILE A 144 9.56 1.37 12.91
N GLU A 145 8.51 0.80 13.51
CA GLU A 145 8.21 0.94 14.95
C GLU A 145 9.39 0.47 15.83
N ALA A 146 10.06 -0.63 15.45
CA ALA A 146 11.22 -1.16 16.17
C ALA A 146 12.46 -0.25 16.07
N ARG A 147 12.51 0.62 15.05
CA ARG A 147 13.63 1.55 14.81
C ARG A 147 13.39 2.90 15.47
N ALA A 148 12.14 3.33 15.63
CA ALA A 148 11.77 4.55 16.35
C ALA A 148 11.93 4.43 17.88
N LYS A 149 12.01 3.21 18.43
CA LYS A 149 12.22 2.93 19.86
C LYS A 149 13.70 2.89 20.29
N LYS A 150 14.64 3.11 19.37
CA LYS A 150 16.09 3.13 19.63
C LYS A 150 16.59 4.56 19.57
#